data_AF-A0A8H8RBR0-F1
#
_entry.id   AF-A0A8H8RBR0-F1
#
_cell.length_a   1.000
_cell.length_b   1.000
_cell.length_c   1.000
_cell.angle_alpha   90.00
_cell.angle_beta   90.00
_cell.angle_gamma   90.00
#
_symmetry.space_group_name_H-M   'P 1'
#
loop_
_entity.id
_entity.type
_entity.pdbx_description
1 polymer ?
#
loop_
_entity_poly.entity_id
_entity_poly.type
_entity_poly.pdbx_seq_one_letter_code
_entity_poly.pdbx_strand_id
1 'polypeptide(L)'
;ISTPQNSVFLRRRWNSSRTSSITAAVKAKVVSGTGTSKGVRVGWNSFSVVAVVAATAVLVHGYATFQANSKAARERDYSSPAKFVKPKYADISVMEAAIKEIRQATSDEDTISTDPDDLKAHGYSEWSSTNIDGLPVAVAYPKTTDEVSKIAKICYKYRVPIIPFSGGTSLEGNFSAPYGGVSVDFAYMDQILELHEEDMDIVVQPSVSWMDLNEQLAKRQTGLFFPVDPGPSKASLLFKFRLVCINNDSAKFLFRFSRSIWHVPGASNSEDLKVFHGAKIGGMVGTNCSGTNAVRYGTMKDWVINLTVVLADGTVIKTKRRPRKSSAGYNLNSLFVGSEGTLGLVTEITLKLAVVPQEFSVAVVTFPSIRDAASAAASVMRAGVQVAALEIMDEVQMKVVNLSGSTAPRKWKEMPTLFFKFSGTKASVKENIAIVSAIAKTHGGGNFEFAKDVKEQKLLWSARKESLWSMLALRKEGNEVWSTDVAVPFSRLADIIEISKKEMDDLGLFASILGHIGDGNFHERYAEFACSMRIFAMSSAVGFENNQDKRKLIWWAVFFMIDESMERGRRLSGV
;
A
#
# COMPACT_ATOMS: atom_id res chain seq x y z
N ILE A 1 38.59 11.37 -47.13
CA ILE A 1 39.36 10.46 -46.25
C ILE A 1 38.32 9.76 -45.37
N SER A 2 37.57 8.84 -45.96
CA SER A 2 37.73 7.36 -45.86
C SER A 2 37.10 6.80 -44.57
N THR A 3 35.87 6.33 -44.74
CA THR A 3 35.19 5.31 -43.93
C THR A 3 36.04 4.05 -43.75
N PRO A 4 35.73 3.23 -42.73
CA PRO A 4 35.33 1.87 -43.11
C PRO A 4 34.06 1.35 -42.41
N GLN A 5 33.19 0.83 -43.28
CA GLN A 5 32.47 -0.44 -43.23
C GLN A 5 31.32 -0.70 -42.25
N ASN A 6 30.14 -0.61 -42.88
CA ASN A 6 28.86 -1.27 -42.63
C ASN A 6 28.97 -2.73 -42.14
N SER A 7 28.35 -3.01 -40.99
CA SER A 7 27.69 -4.29 -40.75
C SER A 7 26.18 -4.10 -40.93
N VAL A 8 25.63 -4.82 -41.91
CA VAL A 8 24.21 -4.82 -42.26
C VAL A 8 23.44 -5.58 -41.18
N PHE A 9 22.84 -4.86 -40.23
CA PHE A 9 21.83 -5.43 -39.34
C PHE A 9 20.55 -5.67 -40.16
N LEU A 10 20.32 -6.94 -40.54
CA LEU A 10 19.04 -7.42 -41.05
C LEU A 10 17.95 -7.17 -40.01
N ARG A 11 17.23 -6.04 -40.15
CA ARG A 11 16.00 -5.75 -39.41
C ARG A 11 14.92 -6.74 -39.87
N ARG A 12 14.78 -7.88 -39.20
CA ARG A 12 13.53 -8.65 -39.23
C ARG A 12 12.49 -7.90 -38.39
N ARG A 13 11.67 -7.08 -39.05
CA ARG A 13 10.38 -6.61 -38.52
C ARG A 13 9.53 -7.85 -38.20
N TRP A 14 9.21 -8.06 -36.94
CA TRP A 14 8.24 -9.06 -36.50
C TRP A 14 6.84 -8.51 -36.80
N ASN A 15 6.25 -8.92 -37.93
CA ASN A 15 4.87 -8.64 -38.25
C ASN A 15 3.97 -9.63 -37.49
N SER A 16 3.27 -9.16 -36.46
CA SER A 16 2.21 -9.90 -35.77
C SER A 16 0.91 -9.85 -36.58
N SER A 17 0.86 -10.59 -37.69
CA SER A 17 -0.38 -10.87 -38.41
C SER A 17 -0.30 -12.23 -39.12
N ARG A 18 -0.25 -13.29 -38.33
CA ARG A 18 -0.64 -14.64 -38.76
C ARG A 18 -1.69 -15.19 -37.81
N THR A 19 -2.89 -14.64 -37.91
CA THR A 19 -4.12 -15.35 -37.53
C THR A 19 -4.34 -16.47 -38.55
N SER A 20 -4.02 -17.71 -38.17
CA SER A 20 -4.42 -18.89 -38.95
C SER A 20 -5.92 -19.09 -38.80
N SER A 21 -6.68 -18.62 -39.78
CA SER A 21 -8.11 -18.88 -39.94
C SER A 21 -8.33 -20.35 -40.27
N ILE A 22 -8.77 -21.14 -39.29
CA ILE A 22 -9.34 -22.47 -39.50
C ILE A 22 -10.77 -22.29 -39.99
N THR A 23 -10.95 -21.77 -41.21
CA THR A 23 -12.25 -21.69 -41.89
C THR A 23 -12.00 -21.47 -43.38
N ALA A 24 -11.69 -22.55 -44.12
CA ALA A 24 -11.95 -22.68 -45.55
C ALA A 24 -11.48 -24.04 -46.09
N ALA A 25 -12.35 -25.05 -46.06
CA ALA A 25 -12.34 -26.14 -47.05
C ALA A 25 -13.64 -26.96 -47.02
N VAL A 26 -14.79 -26.30 -47.16
CA VAL A 26 -16.01 -26.98 -47.65
C VAL A 26 -16.51 -26.18 -48.85
N LYS A 27 -15.87 -26.41 -50.01
CA LYS A 27 -16.44 -26.09 -51.31
C LYS A 27 -16.82 -27.41 -51.97
N ALA A 28 -18.12 -27.68 -51.99
CA ALA A 28 -18.73 -28.74 -52.75
C ALA A 28 -18.34 -28.59 -54.23
N LYS A 29 -17.69 -29.61 -54.79
CA LYS A 29 -17.51 -29.77 -56.22
C LYS A 29 -18.54 -30.79 -56.68
N VAL A 30 -19.65 -30.30 -57.21
CA VAL A 30 -20.60 -31.10 -57.98
C VAL A 30 -19.92 -31.46 -59.29
N VAL A 31 -19.61 -32.74 -59.48
CA VAL A 31 -19.33 -33.34 -60.79
C VAL A 31 -20.18 -34.59 -60.90
N SER A 32 -21.05 -34.57 -61.89
CA SER A 32 -21.91 -35.66 -62.35
C SER A 32 -21.09 -36.86 -62.84
N GLY A 33 -21.41 -38.05 -62.33
CA GLY A 33 -20.85 -39.31 -62.82
C GLY A 33 -21.67 -40.48 -62.27
N THR A 34 -22.48 -41.07 -63.14
CA THR A 34 -23.30 -42.27 -62.96
C THR A 34 -22.42 -43.48 -62.60
N GLY A 35 -22.72 -44.16 -61.49
CA GLY A 35 -21.99 -45.37 -61.11
C GLY A 35 -22.49 -46.03 -59.83
N THR A 36 -23.43 -46.96 -59.99
CA THR A 36 -23.70 -48.18 -59.17
C THR A 36 -23.54 -48.14 -57.64
N SER A 37 -24.65 -48.47 -56.97
CA SER A 37 -24.77 -48.79 -55.55
C SER A 37 -23.69 -49.74 -55.00
N LYS A 38 -22.97 -49.30 -53.96
CA LYS A 38 -22.53 -50.16 -52.85
C LYS A 38 -22.76 -49.41 -51.54
N GLY A 39 -23.80 -49.79 -50.81
CA GLY A 39 -24.02 -49.31 -49.45
C GLY A 39 -22.91 -49.82 -48.55
N VAL A 40 -22.02 -48.93 -48.11
CA VAL A 40 -21.06 -49.23 -47.04
C VAL A 40 -21.83 -49.12 -45.72
N ARG A 41 -22.30 -50.25 -45.20
CA ARG A 41 -22.70 -50.33 -43.78
C ARG A 41 -21.44 -50.24 -42.94
N VAL A 42 -21.22 -49.11 -42.28
CA VAL A 42 -20.17 -48.96 -41.27
C VAL A 42 -20.63 -49.72 -40.02
N GLY A 43 -20.31 -51.01 -39.97
CA GLY A 43 -20.56 -51.84 -38.80
C GLY A 43 -19.57 -51.50 -37.71
N TRP A 44 -20.04 -50.91 -36.62
CA TRP A 44 -19.26 -50.77 -35.39
C TRP A 44 -18.99 -52.16 -34.83
N ASN A 45 -17.79 -52.68 -35.03
CA ASN A 45 -17.35 -53.86 -34.29
C ASN A 45 -16.94 -53.44 -32.87
N SER A 46 -17.01 -54.37 -31.92
CA SER A 46 -16.71 -54.09 -30.51
C SER A 46 -15.34 -53.44 -30.32
N PHE A 47 -14.36 -53.78 -31.17
CA PHE A 47 -13.04 -53.18 -31.17
C PHE A 47 -13.04 -51.69 -31.53
N SER A 48 -13.85 -51.28 -32.52
CA SER A 48 -14.01 -49.88 -32.94
C SER A 48 -14.66 -49.03 -31.85
N VAL A 49 -15.66 -49.59 -31.15
CA VAL A 49 -16.30 -48.93 -30.00
C VAL A 49 -15.30 -48.75 -28.87
N VAL A 50 -14.58 -49.81 -28.51
CA VAL A 50 -13.55 -49.77 -27.46
C VAL A 50 -12.43 -48.78 -27.81
N ALA A 51 -11.97 -48.75 -29.05
CA ALA A 51 -10.94 -47.82 -29.51
C ALA A 51 -11.39 -46.35 -29.42
N VAL A 52 -12.63 -46.04 -29.81
CA VAL A 52 -13.19 -44.68 -29.71
C VAL A 52 -13.39 -44.27 -28.26
N VAL A 53 -13.91 -45.16 -27.40
CA VAL A 53 -14.07 -44.89 -25.96
C VAL A 53 -12.72 -44.67 -25.29
N ALA A 54 -11.72 -45.50 -25.59
CA ALA A 54 -10.36 -45.34 -25.06
C ALA A 54 -9.72 -44.03 -25.53
N ALA A 55 -9.80 -43.71 -26.82
CA ALA A 55 -9.28 -42.45 -27.35
C ALA A 55 -9.96 -41.23 -26.72
N THR A 56 -11.28 -41.28 -26.53
CA THR A 56 -12.05 -40.20 -25.89
C THR A 56 -11.67 -40.07 -24.42
N ALA A 57 -11.53 -41.18 -23.69
CA ALA A 57 -11.11 -41.17 -22.29
C ALA A 57 -9.69 -40.59 -22.13
N VAL A 58 -8.75 -40.95 -23.02
CA VAL A 58 -7.39 -40.40 -23.02
C VAL A 58 -7.40 -38.89 -23.32
N LEU A 59 -8.21 -38.44 -24.29
CA LEU A 59 -8.33 -37.02 -24.62
C LEU A 59 -8.98 -36.21 -23.48
N VAL A 60 -10.05 -36.73 -22.87
CA VAL A 60 -10.73 -36.10 -21.74
C VAL A 60 -9.81 -36.05 -20.53
N HIS A 61 -9.12 -37.16 -20.21
CA HIS A 61 -8.14 -37.20 -19.14
C HIS A 61 -7.02 -36.21 -19.41
N GLY A 62 -6.36 -36.27 -20.58
CA GLY A 62 -5.29 -35.36 -20.96
C GLY A 62 -5.69 -33.88 -20.92
N TYR A 63 -6.91 -33.55 -21.37
CA TYR A 63 -7.44 -32.19 -21.28
C TYR A 63 -7.71 -31.76 -19.84
N ALA A 64 -8.28 -32.64 -19.01
CA ALA A 64 -8.51 -32.38 -17.59
C ALA A 64 -7.19 -32.20 -16.82
N THR A 65 -6.18 -33.05 -17.07
CA THR A 65 -4.84 -32.93 -16.46
C THR A 65 -4.14 -31.66 -16.95
N PHE A 66 -4.26 -31.31 -18.23
CA PHE A 66 -3.74 -30.05 -18.77
C PHE A 66 -4.41 -28.84 -18.12
N GLN A 67 -5.73 -28.83 -17.96
CA GLN A 67 -6.43 -27.77 -17.25
C GLN A 67 -6.03 -27.69 -15.77
N ALA A 68 -5.97 -28.82 -15.07
CA ALA A 68 -5.58 -28.88 -13.65
C ALA A 68 -4.15 -28.39 -13.44
N ASN A 69 -3.20 -28.86 -14.26
CA ASN A 69 -1.81 -28.40 -14.22
C ASN A 69 -1.67 -26.93 -14.66
N SER A 70 -2.46 -26.47 -15.62
CA SER A 70 -2.49 -25.06 -16.01
C SER A 70 -3.05 -24.17 -14.91
N LYS A 71 -4.02 -24.66 -14.12
CA LYS A 71 -4.58 -23.96 -12.97
C LYS A 71 -3.57 -23.91 -11.83
N ALA A 72 -2.93 -25.03 -11.51
CA ALA A 72 -1.86 -25.12 -10.52
C ALA A 72 -0.61 -24.30 -10.89
N ALA A 73 -0.26 -24.20 -12.18
CA ALA A 73 0.84 -23.34 -12.65
C ALA A 73 0.47 -21.85 -12.70
N ARG A 74 -0.82 -21.51 -12.78
CA ARG A 74 -1.34 -20.14 -12.70
C ARG A 74 -1.42 -19.64 -11.26
N GLU A 75 -1.72 -20.52 -10.32
CA GLU A 75 -1.58 -20.25 -8.90
C GLU A 75 -0.09 -20.24 -8.55
N ARG A 76 0.52 -19.05 -8.58
CA ARG A 76 1.81 -18.84 -7.95
C ARG A 76 1.60 -19.01 -6.45
N ASP A 77 1.72 -20.24 -5.99
CA ASP A 77 1.68 -20.56 -4.57
C ASP A 77 2.97 -20.02 -3.91
N TYR A 78 2.87 -18.80 -3.37
CA TYR A 78 3.91 -18.13 -2.59
C TYR A 78 3.92 -18.61 -1.12
N SER A 79 3.02 -19.51 -0.73
CA SER A 79 2.91 -19.99 0.66
C SER A 79 3.95 -21.05 1.02
N SER A 80 4.63 -21.64 0.04
CA SER A 80 5.66 -22.66 0.26
C SER A 80 7.05 -22.02 0.48
N PRO A 81 7.58 -21.99 1.73
CA PRO A 81 8.84 -21.33 2.02
C PRO A 81 10.05 -22.04 1.39
N ALA A 82 9.90 -23.34 1.09
CA ALA A 82 10.93 -24.17 0.45
C ALA A 82 11.29 -23.70 -0.97
N LYS A 83 10.44 -22.88 -1.61
CA LYS A 83 10.72 -22.30 -2.93
C LYS A 83 11.73 -21.15 -2.89
N PHE A 84 11.99 -20.58 -1.72
CA PHE A 84 12.91 -19.45 -1.56
C PHE A 84 14.25 -19.92 -0.99
N VAL A 85 15.33 -19.64 -1.72
CA VAL A 85 16.69 -19.87 -1.22
C VAL A 85 16.95 -18.86 -0.10
N LYS A 86 17.22 -19.35 1.11
CA LYS A 86 17.60 -18.47 2.23
C LYS A 86 18.90 -17.74 1.88
N PRO A 87 18.92 -16.40 1.94
CA PRO A 87 20.13 -15.64 1.66
C PRO A 87 21.21 -15.93 2.72
N LYS A 88 22.48 -15.83 2.32
CA LYS A 88 23.64 -15.95 3.22
C LYS A 88 24.30 -14.59 3.39
N TYR A 89 24.04 -13.96 4.52
CA TYR A 89 24.64 -12.68 4.92
C TYR A 89 25.78 -12.88 5.92
N ALA A 90 26.52 -11.81 6.20
CA ALA A 90 27.51 -11.73 7.26
C ALA A 90 26.93 -12.15 8.62
N ASP A 91 27.78 -12.69 9.50
CA ASP A 91 27.46 -12.77 10.93
C ASP A 91 27.71 -11.42 11.62
N ILE A 92 27.30 -11.30 12.88
CA ILE A 92 27.39 -10.06 13.66
C ILE A 92 28.83 -9.53 13.73
N SER A 93 29.83 -10.40 13.91
CA SER A 93 31.23 -9.98 14.03
C SER A 93 31.76 -9.35 12.74
N VAL A 94 31.33 -9.89 11.59
CA VAL A 94 31.67 -9.33 10.27
C VAL A 94 30.90 -8.03 10.02
N MET A 95 29.66 -7.92 10.51
CA MET A 95 28.89 -6.67 10.42
C MET A 95 29.52 -5.55 11.26
N GLU A 96 30.02 -5.84 12.47
CA GLU A 96 30.75 -4.88 13.31
C GLU A 96 32.03 -4.37 12.62
N ALA A 97 32.76 -5.25 11.93
CA ALA A 97 33.91 -4.86 11.13
C ALA A 97 33.51 -3.92 9.97
N ALA A 98 32.40 -4.21 9.29
CA ALA A 98 31.85 -3.34 8.24
C ALA A 98 31.46 -1.97 8.80
N ILE A 99 30.80 -1.91 9.97
CA ILE A 99 30.43 -0.67 10.66
C ILE A 99 31.68 0.19 10.94
N LYS A 100 32.76 -0.42 11.42
CA LYS A 100 34.02 0.29 11.65
C LYS A 100 34.61 0.88 10.37
N GLU A 101 34.59 0.13 9.27
CA GLU A 101 35.04 0.62 7.96
C GLU A 101 34.14 1.75 7.45
N ILE A 102 32.82 1.68 7.68
CA ILE A 102 31.90 2.76 7.33
C ILE A 102 32.26 4.04 8.09
N ARG A 103 32.45 3.98 9.41
CA ARG A 103 32.85 5.14 10.23
C ARG A 103 34.14 5.80 9.72
N GLN A 104 35.10 5.01 9.23
CA GLN A 104 36.36 5.52 8.68
C GLN A 104 36.21 6.11 7.28
N ALA A 105 35.27 5.60 6.48
CA ALA A 105 35.04 6.05 5.11
C ALA A 105 34.13 7.28 5.00
N THR A 106 33.30 7.51 6.03
CA THR A 106 32.46 8.70 6.17
C THR A 106 33.23 9.78 6.91
N SER A 107 33.06 11.04 6.51
CA SER A 107 33.85 12.17 7.03
C SER A 107 33.50 12.55 8.48
N ASP A 108 32.47 11.93 9.04
CA ASP A 108 31.79 12.31 10.27
C ASP A 108 31.51 11.06 11.11
N GLU A 109 32.02 11.01 12.34
CA GLU A 109 31.83 9.86 13.25
C GLU A 109 30.35 9.66 13.62
N ASP A 110 29.55 10.72 13.62
CA ASP A 110 28.12 10.70 13.93
C ASP A 110 27.27 10.13 12.77
N THR A 111 27.90 9.81 11.64
CA THR A 111 27.20 9.15 10.51
C THR A 111 26.62 7.80 10.90
N ILE A 112 27.20 7.11 11.90
CA ILE A 112 26.72 5.80 12.34
C ILE A 112 26.31 5.82 13.81
N SER A 113 25.07 5.39 14.06
CA SER A 113 24.53 5.14 15.37
C SER A 113 24.42 3.63 15.63
N THR A 114 24.78 3.22 16.84
CA THR A 114 24.57 1.86 17.37
C THR A 114 23.79 1.92 18.68
N ASP A 115 23.11 3.05 18.93
CA ASP A 115 22.31 3.25 20.14
C ASP A 115 21.07 2.34 20.12
N PRO A 116 20.77 1.59 21.19
CA PRO A 116 19.64 0.65 21.20
C PRO A 116 18.27 1.28 20.92
N ASP A 117 18.03 2.52 21.36
CA ASP A 117 16.75 3.20 21.11
C ASP A 117 16.64 3.60 19.63
N ASP A 118 17.76 3.96 19.02
CA ASP A 118 17.83 4.28 17.60
C ASP A 118 17.63 3.05 16.71
N LEU A 119 18.28 1.93 17.05
CA LEU A 119 18.06 0.64 16.38
C LEU A 119 16.58 0.22 16.47
N LYS A 120 15.96 0.43 17.63
CA LYS A 120 14.54 0.14 17.84
C LYS A 120 13.64 1.06 17.01
N ALA A 121 13.93 2.35 16.94
CA ALA A 121 13.16 3.30 16.13
C ALA A 121 13.20 2.99 14.62
N HIS A 122 14.24 2.28 14.17
CA HIS A 122 14.45 1.90 12.78
C HIS A 122 14.08 0.45 12.44
N GLY A 123 13.87 -0.41 13.44
CA GLY A 123 13.44 -1.80 13.26
C GLY A 123 11.99 -2.10 13.69
N TYR A 124 11.35 -1.18 14.44
CA TYR A 124 10.03 -1.38 15.02
C TYR A 124 9.12 -0.15 14.87
N SER A 125 7.83 -0.36 14.66
CA SER A 125 6.84 0.71 14.56
C SER A 125 5.51 0.34 15.22
N GLU A 126 5.01 1.17 16.13
CA GLU A 126 3.74 0.92 16.86
C GLU A 126 2.50 0.83 15.95
N TRP A 127 2.62 1.30 14.71
CA TRP A 127 1.53 1.32 13.71
C TRP A 127 1.67 0.22 12.65
N SER A 128 2.82 -0.47 12.57
CA SER A 128 2.98 -1.62 11.70
C SER A 128 2.36 -2.86 12.34
N SER A 129 1.58 -3.63 11.58
CA SER A 129 1.06 -4.93 12.02
C SER A 129 2.04 -6.07 11.79
N THR A 130 3.21 -5.81 11.22
CA THR A 130 4.19 -6.82 10.79
C THR A 130 5.56 -6.64 11.45
N ASN A 131 5.59 -6.12 12.69
CA ASN A 131 6.86 -5.99 13.42
C ASN A 131 7.50 -7.35 13.68
N ILE A 132 8.82 -7.37 13.59
CA ILE A 132 9.65 -8.54 13.90
C ILE A 132 10.55 -8.23 15.10
N ASP A 133 11.06 -9.27 15.75
CA ASP A 133 11.94 -9.12 16.92
C ASP A 133 13.36 -8.66 16.53
N GLY A 134 13.76 -8.85 15.26
CA GLY A 134 15.09 -8.50 14.75
C GLY A 134 15.24 -7.01 14.48
N LEU A 135 16.31 -6.41 15.02
CA LEU A 135 16.69 -5.01 14.81
C LEU A 135 17.91 -4.91 13.88
N PRO A 136 18.11 -3.76 13.20
CA PRO A 136 19.38 -3.48 12.54
C PRO A 136 20.54 -3.50 13.56
N VAL A 137 21.76 -3.72 13.10
CA VAL A 137 22.97 -3.64 13.94
C VAL A 137 23.55 -2.22 14.01
N ALA A 138 23.18 -1.37 13.06
CA ALA A 138 23.54 0.05 13.01
C ALA A 138 22.53 0.84 12.19
N VAL A 139 22.41 2.14 12.50
CA VAL A 139 21.75 3.14 11.65
C VAL A 139 22.80 4.05 11.05
N ALA A 140 22.75 4.27 9.75
CA ALA A 140 23.61 5.18 9.01
C ALA A 140 22.80 6.41 8.56
N TYR A 141 23.35 7.60 8.78
CA TYR A 141 22.74 8.89 8.46
C TYR A 141 23.57 9.67 7.42
N PRO A 142 23.64 9.21 6.16
CA PRO A 142 24.38 9.91 5.12
C PRO A 142 23.76 11.27 4.80
N LYS A 143 24.61 12.22 4.41
CA LYS A 143 24.25 13.59 4.00
C LYS A 143 24.32 13.77 2.49
N THR A 144 25.00 12.88 1.78
CA THR A 144 25.23 12.98 0.33
C THR A 144 25.10 11.64 -0.41
N THR A 145 24.83 11.70 -1.73
CA THR A 145 24.83 10.52 -2.61
C THR A 145 26.17 9.77 -2.59
N ASP A 146 27.29 10.48 -2.41
CA ASP A 146 28.62 9.86 -2.34
C ASP A 146 28.79 9.03 -1.05
N GLU A 147 28.32 9.53 0.08
CA GLU A 147 28.31 8.77 1.34
C GLU A 147 27.42 7.54 1.25
N VAL A 148 26.23 7.66 0.65
CA VAL A 148 25.35 6.51 0.38
C VAL A 148 26.07 5.47 -0.49
N SER A 149 26.80 5.90 -1.53
CA SER A 149 27.62 5.02 -2.39
C SER A 149 28.73 4.31 -1.62
N LYS A 150 29.44 5.00 -0.73
CA LYS A 150 30.49 4.42 0.13
C LYS A 150 29.91 3.38 1.09
N ILE A 151 28.81 3.70 1.76
CA ILE A 151 28.11 2.77 2.66
C ILE A 151 27.69 1.52 1.89
N ALA A 152 27.07 1.67 0.72
CA ALA A 152 26.64 0.55 -0.11
C ALA A 152 27.81 -0.34 -0.55
N LYS A 153 28.93 0.24 -1.00
CA LYS A 153 30.16 -0.50 -1.36
C LYS A 153 30.68 -1.35 -0.21
N ILE A 154 30.72 -0.79 1.00
CA ILE A 154 31.22 -1.50 2.18
C ILE A 154 30.25 -2.61 2.56
N CYS A 155 28.95 -2.33 2.66
CA CYS A 155 27.95 -3.36 2.94
C CYS A 155 27.99 -4.49 1.89
N TYR A 156 28.15 -4.17 0.61
CA TYR A 156 28.29 -5.17 -0.46
C TYR A 156 29.54 -6.03 -0.31
N LYS A 157 30.70 -5.41 -0.03
CA LYS A 157 31.97 -6.10 0.24
C LYS A 157 31.85 -7.12 1.37
N TYR A 158 31.17 -6.75 2.45
CA TYR A 158 31.01 -7.60 3.63
C TYR A 158 29.76 -8.48 3.60
N ARG A 159 28.88 -8.37 2.59
CA ARG A 159 27.57 -9.04 2.53
C ARG A 159 26.66 -8.68 3.72
N VAL A 160 26.63 -7.40 4.08
CA VAL A 160 25.74 -6.85 5.10
C VAL A 160 24.45 -6.37 4.43
N PRO A 161 23.25 -6.75 4.95
CA PRO A 161 21.98 -6.21 4.45
C PRO A 161 21.92 -4.69 4.58
N ILE A 162 21.31 -4.03 3.59
CA ILE A 162 21.07 -2.58 3.61
C ILE A 162 19.55 -2.36 3.60
N ILE A 163 19.05 -1.60 4.56
CA ILE A 163 17.62 -1.30 4.70
C ILE A 163 17.43 0.21 4.56
N PRO A 164 16.91 0.73 3.43
CA PRO A 164 16.66 2.16 3.31
C PRO A 164 15.53 2.61 4.23
N PHE A 165 15.73 3.73 4.89
CA PHE A 165 14.79 4.33 5.82
C PHE A 165 14.56 5.81 5.50
N SER A 166 13.34 6.30 5.74
CA SER A 166 13.01 7.72 5.60
C SER A 166 11.96 8.13 6.64
N GLY A 167 10.68 8.14 6.29
CA GLY A 167 9.61 8.55 7.22
C GLY A 167 9.20 7.50 8.27
N GLY A 168 9.63 6.24 8.14
CA GLY A 168 9.23 5.16 9.07
C GLY A 168 7.73 4.88 9.15
N THR A 169 6.93 5.34 8.17
CA THR A 169 5.45 5.29 8.23
C THR A 169 4.83 4.08 7.53
N SER A 170 5.62 3.09 7.11
CA SER A 170 5.06 1.90 6.46
C SER A 170 4.24 1.06 7.45
N LEU A 171 3.12 0.52 6.97
CA LEU A 171 2.28 -0.42 7.72
C LEU A 171 2.70 -1.88 7.52
N GLU A 172 3.46 -2.17 6.45
CA GLU A 172 3.89 -3.52 6.07
C GLU A 172 5.31 -3.86 6.54
N GLY A 173 5.98 -2.94 7.23
CA GLY A 173 7.26 -3.21 7.87
C GLY A 173 8.43 -3.30 6.89
N ASN A 174 8.42 -2.55 5.78
CA ASN A 174 9.54 -2.55 4.81
C ASN A 174 10.88 -2.09 5.41
N PHE A 175 10.86 -1.45 6.59
CA PHE A 175 12.05 -1.06 7.36
C PHE A 175 12.57 -2.19 8.27
N SER A 176 11.91 -3.35 8.31
CA SER A 176 12.31 -4.46 9.18
C SER A 176 13.67 -5.05 8.78
N ALA A 177 14.42 -5.54 9.78
CA ALA A 177 15.77 -6.06 9.63
C ALA A 177 15.86 -7.54 10.06
N PRO A 178 15.21 -8.49 9.34
CA PRO A 178 15.15 -9.90 9.76
C PRO A 178 16.49 -10.62 9.80
N TYR A 179 17.52 -10.04 9.18
CA TYR A 179 18.88 -10.56 9.15
C TYR A 179 19.88 -9.58 9.80
N GLY A 180 19.40 -8.62 10.60
CA GLY A 180 20.20 -7.48 11.03
C GLY A 180 20.58 -6.59 9.85
N GLY A 181 21.81 -6.08 9.85
CA GLY A 181 22.32 -5.20 8.80
C GLY A 181 22.27 -3.72 9.16
N VAL A 182 22.46 -2.87 8.15
CA VAL A 182 22.54 -1.41 8.32
C VAL A 182 21.25 -0.77 7.80
N SER A 183 20.52 -0.10 8.69
CA SER A 183 19.46 0.83 8.29
C SER A 183 20.11 2.10 7.77
N VAL A 184 19.77 2.55 6.57
CA VAL A 184 20.29 3.79 5.97
C VAL A 184 19.17 4.82 6.00
N ASP A 185 19.18 5.68 7.01
CA ASP A 185 18.21 6.76 7.16
C ASP A 185 18.68 8.02 6.42
N PHE A 186 17.87 8.45 5.47
CA PHE A 186 18.10 9.66 4.71
C PHE A 186 17.75 10.94 5.48
N ALA A 187 17.56 10.93 6.80
CA ALA A 187 17.08 12.07 7.59
C ALA A 187 17.78 13.40 7.28
N TYR A 188 19.09 13.38 6.99
CA TYR A 188 19.88 14.57 6.61
C TYR A 188 19.95 14.86 5.10
N MET A 189 19.17 14.14 4.29
CA MET A 189 18.96 14.40 2.87
C MET A 189 17.51 14.88 2.65
N ASP A 190 17.20 16.06 3.16
CA ASP A 190 15.85 16.65 3.24
C ASP A 190 15.70 17.97 2.48
N GLN A 191 16.59 18.26 1.54
CA GLN A 191 16.61 19.53 0.81
C GLN A 191 15.80 19.51 -0.49
N ILE A 192 15.19 20.65 -0.81
CA ILE A 192 14.75 20.98 -2.18
C ILE A 192 15.97 21.51 -2.92
N LEU A 193 16.43 20.78 -3.94
CA LEU A 193 17.64 21.11 -4.69
C LEU A 193 17.35 22.15 -5.78
N GLU A 194 16.28 21.94 -6.56
CA GLU A 194 15.92 22.82 -7.67
C GLU A 194 14.40 22.88 -7.83
N LEU A 195 13.86 24.04 -8.23
CA LEU A 195 12.45 24.23 -8.59
C LEU A 195 12.38 24.90 -9.97
N HIS A 196 11.70 24.25 -10.91
CA HIS A 196 11.50 24.74 -12.28
C HIS A 196 10.02 25.06 -12.47
N GLU A 197 9.60 26.27 -12.09
CA GLU A 197 8.19 26.66 -12.09
C GLU A 197 7.58 26.61 -13.50
N GLU A 198 8.27 27.13 -14.51
CA GLU A 198 7.80 27.14 -15.90
C GLU A 198 7.68 25.73 -16.49
N ASP A 199 8.54 24.80 -16.07
CA ASP A 199 8.50 23.39 -16.50
C ASP A 199 7.56 22.52 -15.65
N MET A 200 7.07 23.08 -14.53
CA MET A 200 6.26 22.42 -13.51
C MET A 200 6.93 21.15 -12.98
N ASP A 201 8.21 21.24 -12.61
CA ASP A 201 8.93 20.15 -11.96
C ASP A 201 9.86 20.63 -10.83
N ILE A 202 10.25 19.70 -9.96
CA ILE A 202 11.06 19.96 -8.78
C ILE A 202 12.05 18.82 -8.54
N VAL A 203 13.25 19.14 -8.10
CA VAL A 203 14.30 18.17 -7.70
C VAL A 203 14.44 18.22 -6.18
N VAL A 204 14.26 17.06 -5.54
CA VAL A 204 14.25 16.94 -4.07
C VAL A 204 15.09 15.75 -3.61
N GLN A 205 15.56 15.83 -2.38
CA GLN A 205 16.17 14.72 -1.67
C GLN A 205 15.11 13.83 -0.97
N PRO A 206 15.45 12.59 -0.55
CA PRO A 206 14.47 11.58 -0.15
C PRO A 206 13.67 11.92 1.11
N SER A 207 14.24 12.68 2.05
CA SER A 207 13.60 12.99 3.35
C SER A 207 12.79 14.28 3.36
N VAL A 208 12.58 14.89 2.20
CA VAL A 208 11.60 15.96 2.05
C VAL A 208 10.20 15.41 2.40
N SER A 209 9.51 16.11 3.30
CA SER A 209 8.12 15.84 3.66
C SER A 209 7.19 16.35 2.56
N TRP A 210 6.22 15.52 2.13
CA TRP A 210 5.31 15.92 1.05
C TRP A 210 4.42 17.11 1.44
N MET A 211 4.08 17.24 2.73
CA MET A 211 3.30 18.37 3.24
C MET A 211 4.13 19.64 3.29
N ASP A 212 5.38 19.54 3.77
CA ASP A 212 6.26 20.71 3.87
C ASP A 212 6.65 21.20 2.48
N LEU A 213 6.83 20.28 1.52
CA LEU A 213 6.97 20.59 0.10
C LEU A 213 5.80 21.43 -0.41
N ASN A 214 4.56 20.99 -0.18
CA ASN A 214 3.37 21.72 -0.59
C ASN A 214 3.22 23.07 0.14
N GLU A 215 3.56 23.14 1.42
CA GLU A 215 3.57 24.40 2.17
C GLU A 215 4.58 25.39 1.60
N GLN A 216 5.78 24.93 1.23
CA GLN A 216 6.81 25.75 0.60
C GLN A 216 6.39 26.25 -0.79
N LEU A 217 5.80 25.38 -1.62
CA LEU A 217 5.27 25.76 -2.93
C LEU A 217 4.16 26.82 -2.82
N ALA A 218 3.29 26.69 -1.81
CA ALA A 218 2.24 27.66 -1.52
C ALA A 218 2.79 29.00 -1.02
N LYS A 219 3.78 28.98 -0.10
CA LYS A 219 4.46 30.20 0.40
C LYS A 219 5.14 31.00 -0.72
N ARG A 220 5.70 30.30 -1.71
CA ARG A 220 6.31 30.90 -2.90
C ARG A 220 5.27 31.41 -3.93
N GLN A 221 3.98 31.17 -3.71
CA GLN A 221 2.88 31.60 -4.59
C GLN A 221 3.01 31.10 -6.04
N THR A 222 3.64 29.94 -6.22
CA THR A 222 3.90 29.34 -7.55
C THR A 222 2.64 28.96 -8.32
N GLY A 223 1.50 28.80 -7.62
CA GLY A 223 0.29 28.20 -8.20
C GLY A 223 0.42 26.70 -8.48
N LEU A 224 1.50 26.05 -8.00
CA LEU A 224 1.79 24.63 -8.18
C LEU A 224 1.70 23.85 -6.86
N PHE A 225 1.46 22.55 -6.96
CA PHE A 225 1.48 21.62 -5.84
C PHE A 225 1.85 20.20 -6.28
N PHE A 226 2.37 19.40 -5.34
CA PHE A 226 2.58 17.97 -5.49
C PHE A 226 1.32 17.20 -5.02
N PRO A 227 0.64 16.44 -5.90
CA PRO A 227 -0.73 16.00 -5.62
C PRO A 227 -0.90 14.67 -4.89
N VAL A 228 0.17 13.87 -4.73
CA VAL A 228 0.09 12.58 -4.05
C VAL A 228 -0.10 12.82 -2.54
N ASP A 229 -1.27 12.44 -2.00
CA ASP A 229 -1.68 12.63 -0.60
C ASP A 229 -1.90 11.25 0.08
N PRO A 230 -0.83 10.64 0.63
CA PRO A 230 -0.91 9.35 1.32
C PRO A 230 -1.61 9.43 2.70
N GLY A 231 -2.14 10.59 3.09
CA GLY A 231 -2.74 10.82 4.41
C GLY A 231 -1.86 11.66 5.34
N PRO A 232 -2.46 12.26 6.38
CA PRO A 232 -1.75 13.23 7.23
C PRO A 232 -0.78 12.57 8.20
N SER A 233 0.33 13.28 8.46
CA SER A 233 1.32 12.94 9.48
C SER A 233 0.93 13.37 10.90
N LYS A 234 0.03 14.32 11.06
CA LYS A 234 -0.22 14.93 12.38
C LYS A 234 -1.29 14.15 13.13
N ALA A 235 -0.91 13.12 13.87
CA ALA A 235 -1.64 12.79 15.09
C ALA A 235 -1.33 13.90 16.10
N SER A 236 -2.25 14.85 16.32
CA SER A 236 -2.01 15.90 17.33
C SER A 236 -1.80 15.27 18.72
N LEU A 237 -0.92 15.83 19.55
CA LEU A 237 -0.71 15.34 20.93
C LEU A 237 -1.99 15.34 21.77
N LEU A 238 -2.96 16.21 21.42
CA LEU A 238 -4.33 16.21 21.94
C LEU A 238 -5.01 14.85 21.77
N PHE A 239 -4.66 14.09 20.72
CA PHE A 239 -5.15 12.75 20.46
C PHE A 239 -4.57 11.73 21.46
N LYS A 240 -3.25 11.73 21.67
CA LYS A 240 -2.58 10.87 22.68
C LYS A 240 -3.05 11.16 24.10
N PHE A 241 -3.21 12.43 24.48
CA PHE A 241 -3.71 12.81 25.82
C PHE A 241 -5.19 12.46 26.03
N ARG A 242 -6.02 12.55 25.00
CA ARG A 242 -7.44 12.18 25.10
C ARG A 242 -7.65 10.66 25.14
N LEU A 243 -6.76 9.88 24.51
CA LEU A 243 -6.70 8.41 24.61
C LEU A 243 -6.54 7.93 26.07
N VAL A 244 -5.63 8.54 26.83
CA VAL A 244 -5.36 8.17 28.24
C VAL A 244 -6.59 8.44 29.13
N CYS A 245 -7.34 9.51 28.85
CA CYS A 245 -8.50 9.90 29.65
C CYS A 245 -9.77 9.10 29.36
N ILE A 246 -9.89 8.44 28.19
CA ILE A 246 -11.06 7.61 27.85
C ILE A 246 -11.00 6.26 28.60
N ASN A 247 -9.79 5.69 28.76
CA ASN A 247 -9.59 4.35 29.32
C ASN A 247 -9.35 4.31 30.85
N ASN A 248 -9.39 5.45 31.55
CA ASN A 248 -9.11 5.49 32.99
C ASN A 248 -10.07 6.43 33.73
N ASP A 249 -10.97 5.89 34.56
CA ASP A 249 -11.94 6.68 35.33
C ASP A 249 -11.27 7.64 36.32
N SER A 250 -10.05 7.33 36.78
CA SER A 250 -9.23 8.19 37.63
C SER A 250 -8.72 9.45 36.90
N ALA A 251 -8.51 9.38 35.58
CA ALA A 251 -8.03 10.50 34.77
C ALA A 251 -9.14 11.51 34.41
N LYS A 252 -10.41 11.08 34.41
CA LYS A 252 -11.58 11.97 34.24
C LYS A 252 -11.72 12.97 35.40
N PHE A 253 -11.26 12.60 36.61
CA PHE A 253 -11.27 13.47 37.79
C PHE A 253 -10.21 14.58 37.69
N LEU A 254 -9.01 14.26 37.20
CA LEU A 254 -7.92 15.23 36.99
C LEU A 254 -8.22 16.26 35.90
N PHE A 255 -8.95 15.88 34.84
CA PHE A 255 -9.36 16.81 33.78
C PHE A 255 -10.28 17.93 34.28
N ARG A 256 -11.02 17.68 35.37
CA ARG A 256 -11.91 18.67 35.99
C ARG A 256 -11.15 19.67 36.88
N PHE A 257 -9.92 19.35 37.26
CA PHE A 257 -9.04 20.19 38.10
C PHE A 257 -8.00 21.00 37.29
N SER A 258 -7.63 20.59 36.08
CA SER A 258 -6.51 21.19 35.33
C SER A 258 -6.83 22.49 34.57
N ARG A 259 -8.02 23.07 34.71
CA ARG A 259 -8.34 24.38 34.09
C ARG A 259 -7.75 25.58 34.84
N SER A 260 -7.26 25.38 36.06
CA SER A 260 -6.88 26.47 36.97
C SER A 260 -5.37 26.62 37.21
N ILE A 261 -4.54 25.72 36.66
CA ILE A 261 -3.10 25.68 36.95
C ILE A 261 -2.31 25.47 35.65
N TRP A 262 -2.19 26.52 34.85
CA TRP A 262 -1.15 26.61 33.81
C TRP A 262 -0.49 28.00 33.89
N HIS A 263 0.32 28.17 34.92
CA HIS A 263 1.43 29.11 34.95
C HIS A 263 2.59 28.40 35.63
N VAL A 264 3.42 27.74 34.82
CA VAL A 264 4.74 27.25 35.25
C VAL A 264 5.76 28.15 34.54
N PRO A 265 6.39 29.12 35.25
CA PRO A 265 7.46 29.90 34.69
C PRO A 265 8.74 29.03 34.62
N GLY A 266 9.32 28.86 33.43
CA GLY A 266 10.65 28.24 33.29
C GLY A 266 10.83 27.13 32.25
N ALA A 267 9.80 26.74 31.49
CA ALA A 267 9.96 25.78 30.39
C ALA A 267 10.26 26.51 29.06
N SER A 268 11.47 27.05 28.92
CA SER A 268 12.02 27.44 27.62
C SER A 268 12.74 26.23 27.03
N ASN A 269 12.04 25.48 26.17
CA ASN A 269 12.54 24.83 24.95
C ASN A 269 11.52 23.78 24.49
N SER A 270 10.98 24.01 23.30
CA SER A 270 9.90 23.23 22.66
C SER A 270 10.43 22.07 21.81
N GLU A 271 11.64 21.58 22.04
CA GLU A 271 12.36 20.70 21.10
C GLU A 271 12.21 19.18 21.38
N ASP A 272 11.70 18.75 22.54
CA ASP A 272 11.54 17.31 22.87
C ASP A 272 10.15 16.73 22.59
N LEU A 273 9.35 17.39 21.75
CA LEU A 273 8.11 16.80 21.23
C LEU A 273 8.46 15.92 20.04
N LYS A 274 8.38 14.58 20.17
CA LYS A 274 8.39 13.64 19.04
C LYS A 274 7.23 13.96 18.08
N VAL A 275 7.42 14.93 17.20
CA VAL A 275 6.53 15.26 16.09
C VAL A 275 6.57 14.07 15.15
N PHE A 276 5.42 13.43 14.91
CA PHE A 276 5.31 12.41 13.88
C PHE A 276 5.60 13.06 12.53
N HIS A 277 6.80 12.82 12.00
CA HIS A 277 7.19 13.20 10.65
C HIS A 277 6.63 12.12 9.73
N GLY A 278 5.50 12.41 9.08
CA GLY A 278 4.88 11.38 8.25
C GLY A 278 5.59 11.18 6.91
N ALA A 279 4.89 10.61 5.93
CA ALA A 279 5.51 10.11 4.71
C ALA A 279 6.48 11.12 4.05
N LYS A 280 7.67 10.62 3.68
CA LYS A 280 8.71 11.36 2.98
C LYS A 280 8.78 10.90 1.52
N ILE A 281 9.23 11.77 0.62
CA ILE A 281 9.23 11.50 -0.83
C ILE A 281 9.97 10.21 -1.18
N GLY A 282 11.08 9.89 -0.50
CA GLY A 282 11.84 8.65 -0.70
C GLY A 282 11.03 7.39 -0.41
N GLY A 283 10.38 7.34 0.76
CA GLY A 283 9.49 6.23 1.13
C GLY A 283 8.27 6.14 0.20
N MET A 284 7.74 7.29 -0.24
CA MET A 284 6.66 7.35 -1.24
C MET A 284 7.09 6.73 -2.57
N VAL A 285 8.32 7.00 -3.04
CA VAL A 285 8.91 6.35 -4.22
C VAL A 285 9.09 4.85 -3.96
N GLY A 286 9.69 4.47 -2.83
CA GLY A 286 9.97 3.07 -2.48
C GLY A 286 8.72 2.20 -2.49
N THR A 287 7.60 2.72 -2.00
CA THR A 287 6.33 1.98 -1.86
C THR A 287 5.35 2.19 -3.03
N ASN A 288 5.70 3.00 -4.03
CA ASN A 288 4.76 3.49 -5.04
C ASN A 288 3.44 4.00 -4.41
N CYS A 289 3.55 4.84 -3.39
CA CYS A 289 2.37 5.20 -2.59
C CYS A 289 1.23 5.77 -3.44
N SER A 290 0.01 5.46 -3.03
CA SER A 290 -1.23 5.99 -3.58
C SER A 290 -1.71 7.17 -2.72
N GLY A 291 -3.00 7.26 -2.44
CA GLY A 291 -3.57 8.29 -1.58
C GLY A 291 -4.93 8.75 -2.06
N THR A 292 -5.56 9.63 -1.28
CA THR A 292 -6.94 10.08 -1.53
C THR A 292 -7.14 10.81 -2.87
N ASN A 293 -6.06 11.32 -3.45
CA ASN A 293 -6.08 12.05 -4.71
C ASN A 293 -5.71 11.17 -5.93
N ALA A 294 -5.44 9.87 -5.72
CA ALA A 294 -4.93 8.98 -6.77
C ALA A 294 -5.93 8.81 -7.92
N VAL A 295 -7.23 8.75 -7.63
CA VAL A 295 -8.29 8.71 -8.65
C VAL A 295 -8.18 9.81 -9.71
N ARG A 296 -7.66 11.00 -9.34
CA ARG A 296 -7.52 12.14 -10.26
C ARG A 296 -6.13 12.25 -10.89
N TYR A 297 -5.11 11.98 -10.08
CA TYR A 297 -3.73 12.34 -10.38
C TYR A 297 -2.82 11.13 -10.61
N GLY A 298 -3.27 9.92 -10.31
CA GLY A 298 -2.46 8.71 -10.30
C GLY A 298 -1.62 8.56 -9.02
N THR A 299 -0.74 7.57 -9.05
CA THR A 299 0.11 7.14 -7.92
C THR A 299 1.53 7.67 -8.06
N MET A 300 2.41 7.43 -7.09
CA MET A 300 3.78 7.97 -7.09
C MET A 300 4.55 7.73 -8.40
N LYS A 301 4.43 6.54 -9.02
CA LYS A 301 5.08 6.21 -10.30
C LYS A 301 4.74 7.20 -11.41
N ASP A 302 3.53 7.74 -11.38
CA ASP A 302 3.04 8.64 -12.41
C ASP A 302 3.70 10.00 -12.25
N TRP A 303 4.18 10.36 -11.06
CA TRP A 303 4.75 11.68 -10.73
C TRP A 303 6.28 11.75 -10.80
N VAL A 304 6.96 10.62 -10.90
CA VAL A 304 8.43 10.57 -10.99
C VAL A 304 8.91 10.86 -12.42
N ILE A 305 9.63 11.96 -12.59
CA ILE A 305 10.39 12.26 -13.80
C ILE A 305 11.67 11.44 -13.80
N ASN A 306 12.57 11.55 -12.84
CA ASN A 306 13.77 10.71 -12.82
C ASN A 306 14.25 10.52 -11.39
N LEU A 307 15.13 9.54 -11.22
CA LEU A 307 15.74 9.16 -9.96
C LEU A 307 17.24 9.04 -10.15
N THR A 308 18.01 9.55 -9.19
CA THR A 308 19.38 9.10 -8.92
C THR A 308 19.31 7.99 -7.88
N VAL A 309 19.91 6.85 -8.20
CA VAL A 309 19.86 5.63 -7.38
C VAL A 309 21.26 5.10 -7.17
N VAL A 310 21.58 4.77 -5.93
CA VAL A 310 22.78 4.02 -5.55
C VAL A 310 22.40 2.54 -5.50
N LEU A 311 23.04 1.73 -6.36
CA LEU A 311 22.83 0.28 -6.40
C LEU A 311 23.54 -0.42 -5.24
N ALA A 312 23.26 -1.71 -5.05
CA ALA A 312 23.82 -2.49 -3.95
C ALA A 312 25.36 -2.46 -3.90
N ASP A 313 26.05 -2.47 -5.04
CA ASP A 313 27.51 -2.37 -5.16
C ASP A 313 28.04 -0.92 -5.01
N GLY A 314 27.14 0.03 -4.73
CA GLY A 314 27.38 1.46 -4.65
C GLY A 314 27.56 2.17 -5.99
N THR A 315 27.30 1.52 -7.13
CA THR A 315 27.23 2.21 -8.42
C THR A 315 26.10 3.24 -8.41
N VAL A 316 26.39 4.48 -8.81
CA VAL A 316 25.37 5.54 -8.91
C VAL A 316 24.85 5.60 -10.33
N ILE A 317 23.54 5.46 -10.50
CA ILE A 317 22.86 5.55 -11.79
C ILE A 317 21.82 6.66 -11.79
N LYS A 318 21.52 7.19 -12.99
CA LYS A 318 20.36 8.05 -13.23
C LYS A 318 19.40 7.34 -14.17
N THR A 319 18.15 7.17 -13.74
CA THR A 319 17.15 6.34 -14.43
C THR A 319 16.71 6.92 -15.78
N LYS A 320 16.65 8.25 -15.89
CA LYS A 320 16.44 8.98 -17.16
C LYS A 320 16.88 10.43 -17.09
N ARG A 321 16.88 11.14 -18.22
CA ARG A 321 17.09 12.59 -18.31
C ARG A 321 15.81 13.36 -17.88
N ARG A 322 15.95 14.66 -17.58
CA ARG A 322 14.86 15.53 -17.07
C ARG A 322 13.59 15.66 -17.95
N PRO A 323 13.63 15.61 -19.30
CA PRO A 323 12.42 15.81 -20.10
C PRO A 323 11.26 14.88 -19.71
N ARG A 324 10.05 15.45 -19.55
CA ARG A 324 8.85 14.72 -19.10
C ARG A 324 8.53 13.52 -19.99
N LYS A 325 8.62 13.71 -21.31
CA LYS A 325 8.47 12.64 -22.30
C LYS A 325 9.85 12.17 -22.75
N SER A 326 10.07 10.86 -22.69
CA SER A 326 11.23 10.21 -23.32
C SER A 326 10.80 8.87 -23.91
N SER A 327 11.41 8.51 -25.04
CA SER A 327 11.32 7.17 -25.64
C SER A 327 12.72 6.62 -25.96
N ALA A 328 13.75 7.21 -25.35
CA ALA A 328 15.14 6.81 -25.56
C ALA A 328 15.49 5.72 -24.54
N GLY A 329 15.45 4.45 -24.98
CA GLY A 329 15.79 3.30 -24.15
C GLY A 329 14.66 2.87 -23.20
N TYR A 330 15.03 2.09 -22.19
CA TYR A 330 14.10 1.56 -21.19
C TYR A 330 13.68 2.64 -20.18
N ASN A 331 12.41 2.60 -19.75
CA ASN A 331 11.96 3.42 -18.63
C ASN A 331 12.33 2.74 -17.31
N LEU A 332 13.51 3.04 -16.78
CA LEU A 332 14.00 2.44 -15.54
C LEU A 332 13.27 2.95 -14.29
N ASN A 333 12.55 4.08 -14.35
CA ASN A 333 11.81 4.60 -13.19
C ASN A 333 10.87 3.54 -12.60
N SER A 334 10.11 2.86 -13.48
CA SER A 334 9.12 1.87 -13.07
C SER A 334 9.71 0.61 -12.45
N LEU A 335 11.03 0.41 -12.56
CA LEU A 335 11.73 -0.66 -11.86
C LEU A 335 11.97 -0.31 -10.38
N PHE A 336 12.32 0.95 -10.10
CA PHE A 336 12.67 1.41 -8.74
C PHE A 336 11.48 1.93 -7.94
N VAL A 337 10.49 2.56 -8.59
CA VAL A 337 9.28 3.03 -7.90
C VAL A 337 8.43 1.81 -7.52
N GLY A 338 8.18 1.59 -6.22
CA GLY A 338 7.52 0.38 -5.72
C GLY A 338 8.47 -0.80 -5.49
N SER A 339 9.79 -0.60 -5.58
CA SER A 339 10.77 -1.66 -5.30
C SER A 339 11.04 -1.89 -3.82
N GLU A 340 10.49 -1.05 -2.94
CA GLU A 340 10.64 -1.13 -1.49
C GLU A 340 12.10 -1.11 -1.02
N GLY A 341 12.97 -0.48 -1.81
CA GLY A 341 14.41 -0.40 -1.52
C GLY A 341 15.21 -1.65 -1.89
N THR A 342 14.57 -2.69 -2.41
CA THR A 342 15.23 -3.98 -2.73
C THR A 342 16.16 -3.92 -3.94
N LEU A 343 16.02 -2.89 -4.79
CA LEU A 343 16.83 -2.72 -6.01
C LEU A 343 17.86 -1.59 -5.90
N GLY A 344 17.76 -0.73 -4.89
CA GLY A 344 18.70 0.37 -4.69
C GLY A 344 18.16 1.47 -3.78
N LEU A 345 19.08 2.38 -3.41
CA LEU A 345 18.87 3.49 -2.50
C LEU A 345 18.64 4.76 -3.33
N VAL A 346 17.43 5.31 -3.29
CA VAL A 346 17.09 6.53 -4.03
C VAL A 346 17.62 7.75 -3.28
N THR A 347 18.44 8.60 -3.92
CA THR A 347 19.11 9.74 -3.26
C THR A 347 18.75 11.12 -3.84
N GLU A 348 18.18 11.18 -5.04
CA GLU A 348 17.64 12.40 -5.67
C GLU A 348 16.44 12.04 -6.51
N ILE A 349 15.39 12.86 -6.46
CA ILE A 349 14.09 12.59 -7.05
C ILE A 349 13.63 13.83 -7.80
N THR A 350 13.44 13.72 -9.11
CA THR A 350 12.75 14.76 -9.88
C THR A 350 11.28 14.42 -10.01
N LEU A 351 10.40 15.29 -9.52
CA LEU A 351 8.95 15.14 -9.52
C LEU A 351 8.28 16.14 -10.45
N LYS A 352 7.18 15.73 -11.08
CA LYS A 352 6.24 16.68 -11.70
C LYS A 352 5.48 17.44 -10.60
N LEU A 353 4.99 18.63 -10.94
CA LEU A 353 4.02 19.39 -10.17
C LEU A 353 2.71 19.56 -10.96
N ALA A 354 1.62 19.72 -10.22
CA ALA A 354 0.28 20.00 -10.74
C ALA A 354 -0.08 21.46 -10.48
N VAL A 355 -0.95 22.03 -11.31
CA VAL A 355 -1.50 23.37 -11.09
C VAL A 355 -2.60 23.30 -10.03
N VAL A 356 -2.57 24.21 -9.06
CA VAL A 356 -3.62 24.32 -8.05
C VAL A 356 -4.96 24.65 -8.73
N PRO A 357 -6.00 23.81 -8.57
CA PRO A 357 -7.34 24.05 -9.13
C PRO A 357 -7.95 25.37 -8.67
N GLN A 358 -8.74 26.01 -9.55
CA GLN A 358 -9.44 27.26 -9.25
C GLN A 358 -10.54 27.09 -8.18
N GLU A 359 -11.23 25.95 -8.22
CA GLU A 359 -12.35 25.64 -7.33
C GLU A 359 -12.14 24.26 -6.70
N PHE A 360 -12.45 24.15 -5.41
CA PHE A 360 -12.56 22.89 -4.67
C PHE A 360 -13.91 22.82 -3.98
N SER A 361 -14.57 21.67 -4.07
CA SER A 361 -15.80 21.39 -3.33
C SER A 361 -15.72 20.03 -2.67
N VAL A 362 -16.14 19.94 -1.41
CA VAL A 362 -16.21 18.69 -0.64
C VAL A 362 -17.67 18.38 -0.40
N ALA A 363 -18.06 17.13 -0.63
CA ALA A 363 -19.42 16.67 -0.38
C ALA A 363 -19.44 15.29 0.26
N VAL A 364 -20.47 15.02 1.04
CA VAL A 364 -20.74 13.70 1.62
C VAL A 364 -22.17 13.28 1.32
N VAL A 365 -22.38 11.98 1.14
CA VAL A 365 -23.72 11.39 0.92
C VAL A 365 -23.80 10.02 1.57
N THR A 366 -24.91 9.77 2.27
CA THR A 366 -25.20 8.52 2.97
C THR A 366 -26.03 7.58 2.11
N PHE A 367 -25.84 6.28 2.28
CA PHE A 367 -26.55 5.21 1.56
C PHE A 367 -27.20 4.22 2.53
N PRO A 368 -28.27 3.52 2.12
CA PRO A 368 -28.95 2.52 2.95
C PRO A 368 -28.07 1.31 3.27
N SER A 369 -27.21 0.89 2.33
CA SER A 369 -26.28 -0.22 2.49
C SER A 369 -24.89 0.09 1.92
N ILE A 370 -23.88 -0.68 2.35
CA ILE A 370 -22.51 -0.55 1.81
C ILE A 370 -22.45 -0.97 0.34
N ARG A 371 -23.29 -1.93 -0.07
CA ARG A 371 -23.42 -2.38 -1.46
C ARG A 371 -23.92 -1.26 -2.36
N ASP A 372 -24.91 -0.49 -1.90
CA ASP A 372 -25.44 0.69 -2.62
C ASP A 372 -24.36 1.76 -2.81
N ALA A 373 -23.63 2.09 -1.73
CA ALA A 373 -22.53 3.04 -1.78
C ALA A 373 -21.42 2.60 -2.76
N ALA A 374 -20.98 1.35 -2.69
CA ALA A 374 -19.96 0.81 -3.59
C ALA A 374 -20.46 0.77 -5.06
N SER A 375 -21.73 0.43 -5.29
CA SER A 375 -22.35 0.41 -6.62
C SER A 375 -22.47 1.81 -7.23
N ALA A 376 -22.78 2.82 -6.40
CA ALA A 376 -22.80 4.21 -6.79
C ALA A 376 -21.40 4.69 -7.18
N ALA A 377 -20.39 4.41 -6.36
CA ALA A 377 -19.00 4.75 -6.65
C ALA A 377 -18.52 4.13 -7.97
N ALA A 378 -18.75 2.83 -8.18
CA ALA A 378 -18.41 2.16 -9.43
C ALA A 378 -19.14 2.76 -10.65
N SER A 379 -20.38 3.21 -10.47
CA SER A 379 -21.15 3.86 -11.54
C SER A 379 -20.65 5.27 -11.86
N VAL A 380 -20.23 6.04 -10.85
CA VAL A 380 -19.56 7.34 -11.05
C VAL A 380 -18.28 7.17 -11.87
N MET A 381 -17.45 6.17 -11.51
CA MET A 381 -16.20 5.91 -12.24
C MET A 381 -16.46 5.42 -13.67
N ARG A 382 -17.45 4.54 -13.88
CA ARG A 382 -17.84 4.08 -15.23
C ARG A 382 -18.46 5.17 -16.10
N ALA A 383 -19.07 6.19 -15.50
CA ALA A 383 -19.56 7.36 -16.22
C ALA A 383 -18.42 8.31 -16.65
N GLY A 384 -17.17 8.06 -16.23
CA GLY A 384 -16.00 8.85 -16.61
C GLY A 384 -15.93 10.22 -15.90
N VAL A 385 -16.70 10.42 -14.84
CA VAL A 385 -16.73 11.69 -14.12
C VAL A 385 -15.40 11.93 -13.40
N GLN A 386 -14.79 13.09 -13.65
CA GLN A 386 -13.51 13.46 -13.06
C GLN A 386 -13.71 14.04 -11.66
N VAL A 387 -13.61 13.19 -10.65
CA VAL A 387 -13.57 13.59 -9.24
C VAL A 387 -12.12 13.74 -8.78
N ALA A 388 -11.88 14.61 -7.79
CA ALA A 388 -10.57 14.81 -7.19
C ALA A 388 -10.23 13.73 -6.15
N ALA A 389 -11.26 13.25 -5.45
CA ALA A 389 -11.22 12.13 -4.51
C ALA A 389 -12.60 11.48 -4.42
N LEU A 390 -12.64 10.17 -4.22
CA LEU A 390 -13.86 9.40 -3.98
C LEU A 390 -13.54 8.29 -2.99
N GLU A 391 -14.02 8.47 -1.76
CA GLU A 391 -13.74 7.60 -0.62
C GLU A 391 -15.02 7.01 -0.05
N ILE A 392 -14.93 5.83 0.55
CA ILE A 392 -16.03 5.15 1.24
C ILE A 392 -15.69 4.93 2.71
N MET A 393 -16.70 4.97 3.58
CA MET A 393 -16.64 4.46 4.95
C MET A 393 -17.97 3.78 5.27
N ASP A 394 -17.93 2.62 5.94
CA ASP A 394 -19.13 1.94 6.40
C ASP A 394 -19.67 2.53 7.72
N GLU A 395 -20.85 2.07 8.13
CA GLU A 395 -21.51 2.53 9.35
C GLU A 395 -20.68 2.27 10.61
N VAL A 396 -19.91 1.18 10.65
CA VAL A 396 -19.03 0.85 11.78
C VAL A 396 -17.91 1.87 11.87
N GLN A 397 -17.25 2.20 10.76
CA GLN A 397 -16.22 3.22 10.73
C GLN A 397 -16.78 4.61 11.10
N MET A 398 -17.99 4.95 10.62
CA MET A 398 -18.64 6.22 10.98
C MET A 398 -18.95 6.30 12.49
N LYS A 399 -19.40 5.19 13.09
CA LYS A 399 -19.59 5.07 14.54
C LYS A 399 -18.28 5.22 15.31
N VAL A 400 -17.20 4.60 14.83
CA VAL A 400 -15.86 4.73 15.43
C VAL A 400 -15.39 6.18 15.44
N VAL A 401 -15.60 6.92 14.35
CA VAL A 401 -15.26 8.36 14.28
C VAL A 401 -16.07 9.19 15.26
N ASN A 402 -17.36 8.88 15.44
CA ASN A 402 -18.19 9.53 16.46
C ASN A 402 -17.68 9.26 17.88
N LEU A 403 -17.34 8.00 18.19
CA LEU A 403 -16.89 7.56 19.51
C LEU A 403 -15.54 8.17 19.89
N SER A 404 -14.60 8.27 18.95
CA SER A 404 -13.29 8.89 19.20
C SER A 404 -13.38 10.39 19.46
N GLY A 405 -14.47 11.04 19.00
CA GLY A 405 -14.67 12.47 19.12
C GLY A 405 -13.69 13.30 18.26
N SER A 406 -13.06 12.69 17.26
CA SER A 406 -12.05 13.31 16.40
C SER A 406 -12.62 14.43 15.52
N THR A 407 -13.92 14.37 15.23
CA THR A 407 -14.62 15.35 14.39
C THR A 407 -15.53 16.29 15.18
N ALA A 408 -15.37 16.37 16.51
CA ALA A 408 -16.17 17.26 17.34
C ALA A 408 -16.06 18.73 16.87
N PRO A 409 -17.15 19.53 16.90
CA PRO A 409 -18.46 19.21 17.49
C PRO A 409 -19.42 18.44 16.54
N ARG A 410 -18.98 18.07 15.33
CA ARG A 410 -19.84 17.38 14.36
C ARG A 410 -20.03 15.92 14.75
N LYS A 411 -21.29 15.48 14.76
CA LYS A 411 -21.70 14.08 14.88
C LYS A 411 -22.23 13.59 13.54
N TRP A 412 -21.74 12.43 13.09
CA TRP A 412 -22.09 11.83 11.82
C TRP A 412 -23.26 10.86 11.95
N LYS A 413 -24.01 10.68 10.87
CA LYS A 413 -24.93 9.55 10.75
C LYS A 413 -24.12 8.26 10.61
N GLU A 414 -24.46 7.25 11.41
CA GLU A 414 -23.79 5.95 11.40
C GLU A 414 -24.40 5.11 10.27
N MET A 415 -24.06 5.49 9.04
CA MET A 415 -24.52 4.86 7.80
C MET A 415 -23.34 4.76 6.81
N PRO A 416 -23.38 3.81 5.87
CA PRO A 416 -22.47 3.80 4.74
C PRO A 416 -22.44 5.16 4.04
N THR A 417 -21.25 5.73 3.88
CA THR A 417 -21.07 7.12 3.44
C THR A 417 -19.99 7.19 2.37
N LEU A 418 -20.30 7.88 1.27
CA LEU A 418 -19.30 8.31 0.29
C LEU A 418 -18.86 9.74 0.56
N PHE A 419 -17.56 9.98 0.43
CA PHE A 419 -16.93 11.30 0.51
C PHE A 419 -16.37 11.65 -0.86
N PHE A 420 -16.75 12.81 -1.36
CA PHE A 420 -16.31 13.34 -2.65
C PHE A 420 -15.47 14.60 -2.45
N LYS A 421 -14.40 14.70 -3.22
CA LYS A 421 -13.82 16.00 -3.59
C LYS A 421 -14.02 16.24 -5.07
N PHE A 422 -14.43 17.45 -5.41
CA PHE A 422 -14.45 17.96 -6.76
C PHE A 422 -13.41 19.06 -6.89
N SER A 423 -12.72 19.10 -8.02
CA SER A 423 -11.75 20.15 -8.30
C SER A 423 -11.74 20.51 -9.78
N GLY A 424 -11.59 21.79 -10.11
CA GLY A 424 -11.50 22.24 -11.49
C GLY A 424 -11.91 23.70 -11.64
N THR A 425 -12.54 24.04 -12.76
CA THR A 425 -13.24 25.32 -12.91
C THR A 425 -14.60 25.26 -12.22
N LYS A 426 -15.14 26.43 -11.86
CA LYS A 426 -16.48 26.53 -11.26
C LYS A 426 -17.58 25.83 -12.08
N ALA A 427 -17.50 25.93 -13.41
CA ALA A 427 -18.46 25.29 -14.31
C ALA A 427 -18.33 23.76 -14.30
N SER A 428 -17.10 23.24 -14.41
CA SER A 428 -16.83 21.81 -14.39
C SER A 428 -17.22 21.17 -13.04
N VAL A 429 -16.92 21.83 -11.92
CA VAL A 429 -17.32 21.36 -10.59
C VAL A 429 -18.85 21.27 -10.49
N LYS A 430 -19.58 22.30 -10.94
CA LYS A 430 -21.05 22.30 -10.93
C LYS A 430 -21.63 21.15 -11.77
N GLU A 431 -21.09 20.92 -12.96
CA GLU A 431 -21.50 19.84 -13.86
C GLU A 431 -21.23 18.47 -13.24
N ASN A 432 -20.02 18.23 -12.74
CA ASN A 432 -19.64 16.96 -12.10
C ASN A 432 -20.53 16.66 -10.89
N ILE A 433 -20.84 17.67 -10.06
CA ILE A 433 -21.76 17.52 -8.93
C ILE A 433 -23.14 17.09 -9.40
N ALA A 434 -23.68 17.69 -10.47
CA ALA A 434 -25.00 17.34 -10.98
C ALA A 434 -25.06 15.89 -11.47
N ILE A 435 -24.04 15.44 -12.20
CA ILE A 435 -23.95 14.06 -12.70
C ILE A 435 -23.81 13.07 -11.54
N VAL A 436 -22.89 13.32 -10.60
CA VAL A 436 -22.68 12.46 -9.43
C VAL A 436 -23.92 12.39 -8.56
N SER A 437 -24.61 13.50 -8.35
CA SER A 437 -25.86 13.53 -7.59
C SER A 437 -26.96 12.71 -8.25
N ALA A 438 -27.08 12.77 -9.58
CA ALA A 438 -28.04 11.96 -10.32
C ALA A 438 -27.72 10.45 -10.19
N ILE A 439 -26.44 10.06 -10.35
CA ILE A 439 -26.00 8.67 -10.19
C ILE A 439 -26.26 8.19 -8.76
N ALA A 440 -25.84 8.93 -7.74
CA ALA A 440 -26.04 8.54 -6.35
C ALA A 440 -27.51 8.30 -6.02
N LYS A 441 -28.43 9.14 -6.52
CA LYS A 441 -29.88 8.94 -6.35
C LYS A 441 -30.39 7.63 -6.97
N THR A 442 -29.87 7.23 -8.14
CA THR A 442 -30.28 5.94 -8.77
C THR A 442 -29.89 4.72 -7.94
N HIS A 443 -28.93 4.86 -7.03
CA HIS A 443 -28.47 3.83 -6.09
C HIS A 443 -28.98 4.08 -4.66
N GLY A 444 -30.08 4.84 -4.48
CA GLY A 444 -30.67 5.08 -3.17
C GLY A 444 -29.91 6.06 -2.26
N GLY A 445 -28.93 6.78 -2.80
CA GLY A 445 -28.19 7.81 -2.07
C GLY A 445 -29.08 8.95 -1.59
N GLY A 446 -28.84 9.41 -0.36
CA GLY A 446 -29.56 10.52 0.25
C GLY A 446 -29.19 11.89 -0.33
N ASN A 447 -29.53 12.94 0.43
CA ASN A 447 -29.14 14.30 0.08
C ASN A 447 -27.64 14.51 0.31
N PHE A 448 -26.99 15.20 -0.63
CA PHE A 448 -25.60 15.60 -0.49
C PHE A 448 -25.49 16.75 0.52
N GLU A 449 -24.52 16.63 1.42
CA GLU A 449 -24.10 17.73 2.28
C GLU A 449 -22.80 18.31 1.72
N PHE A 450 -22.87 19.53 1.19
CA PHE A 450 -21.72 20.25 0.64
C PHE A 450 -21.11 21.18 1.69
N ALA A 451 -19.78 21.26 1.70
CA ALA A 451 -19.09 22.29 2.45
C ALA A 451 -19.33 23.68 1.87
N LYS A 452 -19.67 24.65 2.73
CA LYS A 452 -19.92 26.05 2.39
C LYS A 452 -18.66 26.89 2.34
N ASP A 453 -17.65 26.51 3.12
CA ASP A 453 -16.39 27.24 3.25
C ASP A 453 -15.20 26.28 3.48
N VAL A 454 -14.00 26.82 3.48
CA VAL A 454 -12.74 26.06 3.65
C VAL A 454 -12.68 25.33 5.00
N LYS A 455 -13.28 25.90 6.06
CA LYS A 455 -13.30 25.29 7.39
C LYS A 455 -14.20 24.06 7.38
N GLU A 456 -15.38 24.16 6.76
CA GLU A 456 -16.30 23.05 6.58
C GLU A 456 -15.72 21.98 5.64
N GLN A 457 -14.98 22.36 4.59
CA GLN A 457 -14.27 21.39 3.74
C GLN A 457 -13.28 20.55 4.56
N LYS A 458 -12.48 21.20 5.41
CA LYS A 458 -11.55 20.52 6.31
C LYS A 458 -12.27 19.62 7.31
N LEU A 459 -13.39 20.07 7.86
CA LEU A 459 -14.19 19.32 8.82
C LEU A 459 -14.90 18.10 8.19
N LEU A 460 -15.47 18.23 6.99
CA LEU A 460 -16.08 17.11 6.30
C LEU A 460 -15.03 16.06 5.93
N TRP A 461 -13.86 16.51 5.48
CA TRP A 461 -12.78 15.61 5.09
C TRP A 461 -12.02 15.00 6.28
N SER A 462 -12.09 15.61 7.47
CA SER A 462 -11.36 15.10 8.64
C SER A 462 -11.87 13.74 9.09
N ALA A 463 -13.16 13.42 8.92
CA ALA A 463 -13.68 12.07 9.22
C ALA A 463 -12.89 10.97 8.49
N ARG A 464 -12.57 11.20 7.22
CA ARG A 464 -11.76 10.28 6.42
C ARG A 464 -10.28 10.26 6.86
N LYS A 465 -9.71 11.43 7.14
CA LYS A 465 -8.29 11.58 7.55
C LYS A 465 -8.00 10.98 8.93
N GLU A 466 -8.95 11.05 9.85
CA GLU A 466 -8.80 10.56 11.22
C GLU A 466 -9.17 9.07 11.39
N SER A 467 -9.71 8.43 10.35
CA SER A 467 -10.27 7.06 10.42
C SER A 467 -9.32 6.01 11.02
N LEU A 468 -8.03 6.01 10.63
CA LEU A 468 -7.03 5.08 11.16
C LEU A 468 -6.76 5.34 12.64
N TRP A 469 -6.55 6.60 12.99
CA TRP A 469 -6.27 7.03 14.35
C TRP A 469 -7.46 6.73 15.28
N SER A 470 -8.69 6.93 14.81
CA SER A 470 -9.90 6.58 15.55
C SER A 470 -9.99 5.07 15.84
N MET A 471 -9.61 4.21 14.89
CA MET A 471 -9.57 2.76 15.12
C MET A 471 -8.47 2.36 16.12
N LEU A 472 -7.27 2.91 15.96
CA LEU A 472 -6.16 2.69 16.90
C LEU A 472 -6.50 3.18 18.32
N ALA A 473 -7.26 4.27 18.44
CA ALA A 473 -7.69 4.81 19.73
C ALA A 473 -8.68 3.91 20.48
N LEU A 474 -9.51 3.17 19.75
CA LEU A 474 -10.48 2.24 20.32
C LEU A 474 -9.90 0.84 20.55
N ARG A 475 -8.63 0.63 20.20
CA ARG A 475 -7.91 -0.63 20.42
C ARG A 475 -7.85 -0.92 21.92
N LYS A 476 -8.31 -2.10 22.33
CA LYS A 476 -8.13 -2.60 23.70
C LYS A 476 -6.67 -2.96 23.93
N GLU A 477 -6.22 -2.88 25.18
CA GLU A 477 -4.89 -3.34 25.57
C GLU A 477 -4.73 -4.83 25.23
N GLY A 478 -3.59 -5.20 24.65
CA GLY A 478 -3.32 -6.55 24.14
C GLY A 478 -3.89 -6.86 22.75
N ASN A 479 -4.71 -5.99 22.17
CA ASN A 479 -5.16 -6.13 20.78
C ASN A 479 -4.24 -5.40 19.81
N GLU A 480 -4.15 -5.91 18.58
CA GLU A 480 -3.54 -5.28 17.42
C GLU A 480 -4.63 -4.88 16.42
N VAL A 481 -4.38 -3.79 15.67
CA VAL A 481 -5.24 -3.42 14.54
C VAL A 481 -4.57 -3.90 13.28
N TRP A 482 -5.26 -4.75 12.55
CA TRP A 482 -4.84 -5.24 11.24
C TRP A 482 -5.61 -4.47 10.18
N SER A 483 -4.91 -4.09 9.11
CA SER A 483 -5.51 -3.43 7.94
C SER A 483 -5.21 -4.27 6.71
N THR A 484 -6.24 -4.62 5.96
CA THR A 484 -6.06 -5.18 4.61
C THR A 484 -5.93 -4.05 3.59
N ASP A 485 -5.37 -4.36 2.42
CA ASP A 485 -5.34 -3.47 1.27
C ASP A 485 -5.78 -4.25 0.02
N VAL A 486 -7.05 -4.10 -0.36
CA VAL A 486 -7.70 -4.93 -1.37
C VAL A 486 -8.02 -4.09 -2.59
N ALA A 487 -7.51 -4.49 -3.76
CA ALA A 487 -7.83 -3.88 -5.05
C ALA A 487 -8.62 -4.84 -5.93
N VAL A 488 -9.75 -4.40 -6.46
CA VAL A 488 -10.64 -5.21 -7.30
C VAL A 488 -11.17 -4.43 -8.51
N PRO A 489 -11.49 -5.12 -9.62
CA PRO A 489 -12.18 -4.48 -10.73
C PRO A 489 -13.53 -3.89 -10.29
N PHE A 490 -13.86 -2.68 -10.75
CA PHE A 490 -15.12 -1.99 -10.39
C PHE A 490 -16.38 -2.83 -10.56
N SER A 491 -16.41 -3.75 -11.53
CA SER A 491 -17.54 -4.63 -11.78
C SER A 491 -17.84 -5.61 -10.63
N ARG A 492 -16.88 -5.84 -9.73
CA ARG A 492 -16.99 -6.77 -8.59
C ARG A 492 -16.80 -6.08 -7.24
N LEU A 493 -16.65 -4.75 -7.23
CA LEU A 493 -16.32 -3.98 -6.03
C LEU A 493 -17.41 -4.06 -4.96
N ALA A 494 -18.68 -3.92 -5.36
CA ALA A 494 -19.79 -4.03 -4.43
C ALA A 494 -19.94 -5.47 -3.88
N ASP A 495 -19.70 -6.49 -4.71
CA ASP A 495 -19.80 -7.89 -4.31
C ASP A 495 -18.75 -8.23 -3.24
N ILE A 496 -17.48 -7.90 -3.48
CA ILE A 496 -16.42 -8.28 -2.55
C ILE A 496 -16.57 -7.55 -1.21
N ILE A 497 -16.95 -6.27 -1.22
CA ILE A 497 -17.13 -5.49 0.02
C ILE A 497 -18.26 -6.08 0.88
N GLU A 498 -19.37 -6.48 0.24
CA GLU A 498 -20.48 -7.11 0.93
C GLU A 498 -20.12 -8.49 1.50
N ILE A 499 -19.44 -9.32 0.69
CA ILE A 499 -18.97 -10.65 1.11
C ILE A 499 -17.99 -10.51 2.27
N SER A 500 -16.96 -9.67 2.13
CA SER A 500 -15.97 -9.40 3.16
C SER A 500 -16.62 -8.96 4.47
N LYS A 501 -17.54 -8.00 4.43
CA LYS A 501 -18.24 -7.52 5.62
C LYS A 501 -19.01 -8.66 6.29
N LYS A 502 -19.75 -9.44 5.50
CA LYS A 502 -20.50 -10.60 5.99
C LYS A 502 -19.59 -11.65 6.64
N GLU A 503 -18.47 -11.98 6.00
CA GLU A 503 -17.53 -12.98 6.53
C GLU A 503 -16.89 -12.51 7.84
N MET A 504 -16.55 -11.22 7.96
CA MET A 504 -16.05 -10.64 9.21
C MET A 504 -17.10 -10.70 10.33
N ASP A 505 -18.36 -10.41 10.02
CA ASP A 505 -19.48 -10.53 10.97
C ASP A 505 -19.70 -12.00 11.38
N ASP A 506 -19.65 -12.94 10.44
CA ASP A 506 -19.79 -14.38 10.70
C ASP A 506 -18.64 -14.93 11.57
N LEU A 507 -17.44 -14.32 11.47
CA LEU A 507 -16.29 -14.60 12.34
C LEU A 507 -16.39 -13.92 13.71
N GLY A 508 -17.34 -12.99 13.90
CA GLY A 508 -17.51 -12.23 15.14
C GLY A 508 -16.41 -11.19 15.36
N LEU A 509 -15.71 -10.76 14.30
CA LEU A 509 -14.63 -9.79 14.38
C LEU A 509 -15.20 -8.37 14.37
N PHE A 510 -14.71 -7.51 15.27
CA PHE A 510 -14.99 -6.08 15.19
C PHE A 510 -14.21 -5.48 14.03
N ALA A 511 -14.88 -5.29 12.90
CA ALA A 511 -14.30 -4.83 11.65
C ALA A 511 -15.02 -3.61 11.09
N SER A 512 -14.28 -2.76 10.40
CA SER A 512 -14.81 -1.62 9.67
C SER A 512 -14.25 -1.59 8.25
N ILE A 513 -14.98 -0.94 7.34
CA ILE A 513 -14.57 -0.77 5.95
C ILE A 513 -14.38 0.71 5.67
N LEU A 514 -13.26 1.04 5.04
CA LEU A 514 -13.02 2.32 4.41
C LEU A 514 -12.15 2.15 3.18
N GLY A 515 -12.08 3.13 2.29
CA GLY A 515 -11.23 2.94 1.12
C GLY A 515 -11.22 4.05 0.09
N HIS A 516 -10.20 3.98 -0.75
CA HIS A 516 -10.06 4.72 -1.99
C HIS A 516 -10.96 4.10 -3.08
N ILE A 517 -12.27 4.13 -2.84
CA ILE A 517 -13.26 3.40 -3.66
C ILE A 517 -13.26 3.85 -5.13
N GLY A 518 -12.85 5.10 -5.39
CA GLY A 518 -12.64 5.64 -6.73
C GLY A 518 -11.54 4.94 -7.53
N ASP A 519 -10.59 4.28 -6.87
CA ASP A 519 -9.51 3.50 -7.48
C ASP A 519 -9.82 1.98 -7.52
N GLY A 520 -11.02 1.58 -7.06
CA GLY A 520 -11.39 0.17 -6.90
C GLY A 520 -10.69 -0.48 -5.70
N ASN A 521 -10.31 0.32 -4.71
CA ASN A 521 -9.53 -0.09 -3.56
C ASN A 521 -10.27 0.15 -2.25
N PHE A 522 -10.18 -0.81 -1.33
CA PHE A 522 -10.71 -0.68 0.03
C PHE A 522 -9.86 -1.45 1.04
N HIS A 523 -10.06 -1.07 2.30
CA HIS A 523 -9.39 -1.60 3.47
C HIS A 523 -10.44 -2.12 4.43
N GLU A 524 -10.24 -3.34 4.90
CA GLU A 524 -10.91 -3.86 6.08
C GLU A 524 -9.96 -3.67 7.26
N ARG A 525 -10.46 -3.06 8.33
CA ARG A 525 -9.71 -2.90 9.57
C ARG A 525 -10.39 -3.63 10.69
N TYR A 526 -9.68 -4.52 11.35
CA TYR A 526 -10.19 -5.27 12.48
C TYR A 526 -9.22 -5.26 13.65
N ALA A 527 -9.77 -5.32 14.86
CA ALA A 527 -8.99 -5.32 16.09
C ALA A 527 -9.15 -6.66 16.83
N GLU A 528 -8.07 -7.40 17.01
CA GLU A 528 -8.07 -8.71 17.68
C GLU A 528 -6.86 -8.88 18.61
N PHE A 529 -6.95 -9.82 19.55
CA PHE A 529 -5.87 -10.16 20.48
C PHE A 529 -4.67 -10.75 19.72
N ALA A 530 -3.47 -10.17 19.91
CA ALA A 530 -2.27 -10.49 19.12
C ALA A 530 -1.89 -11.99 19.11
N CYS A 531 -2.23 -12.73 20.18
CA CYS A 531 -1.90 -14.14 20.32
C CYS A 531 -2.81 -15.08 19.49
N SER A 532 -4.07 -14.69 19.24
CA SER A 532 -5.04 -15.52 18.49
C SER A 532 -4.63 -15.71 17.02
N MET A 533 -4.00 -14.70 16.42
CA MET A 533 -3.57 -14.71 15.02
C MET A 533 -2.35 -15.60 14.73
N ARG A 534 -1.41 -15.78 15.68
CA ARG A 534 -0.30 -16.76 15.49
C ARG A 534 -0.85 -18.17 15.31
N ILE A 535 -1.93 -18.50 16.03
CA ILE A 535 -2.62 -19.79 15.92
C ILE A 535 -3.38 -19.88 14.59
N PHE A 536 -4.05 -18.80 14.17
CA PHE A 536 -4.80 -18.78 12.91
C PHE A 536 -3.89 -18.89 11.68
N ALA A 537 -2.80 -18.11 11.63
CA ALA A 537 -1.79 -18.15 10.57
C ALA A 537 -1.10 -19.53 10.48
N MET A 538 -0.80 -20.15 11.62
CA MET A 538 -0.31 -21.54 11.67
C MET A 538 -1.36 -22.53 11.14
N SER A 539 -2.65 -22.32 11.43
CA SER A 539 -3.73 -23.20 10.95
C SER A 539 -3.99 -23.07 9.44
N SER A 540 -3.67 -21.94 8.82
CA SER A 540 -3.74 -21.75 7.36
C SER A 540 -2.50 -22.29 6.62
N ALA A 541 -1.34 -22.34 7.29
CA ALA A 541 -0.12 -22.93 6.75
C ALA A 541 -0.15 -24.48 6.78
N VAL A 542 -0.99 -25.05 7.64
CA VAL A 542 -1.23 -26.50 7.72
C VAL A 542 -2.61 -26.76 7.14
N GLY A 543 -2.70 -27.16 5.88
CA GLY A 543 -3.97 -27.35 5.16
C GLY A 543 -4.90 -28.36 5.85
N PHE A 544 -5.79 -27.88 6.73
CA PHE A 544 -6.84 -28.68 7.34
C PHE A 544 -8.15 -28.52 6.58
N GLU A 545 -8.64 -29.63 6.02
CA GLU A 545 -9.82 -29.68 5.15
C GLU A 545 -11.17 -29.64 5.88
N ASN A 546 -11.22 -29.65 7.23
CA ASN A 546 -12.51 -29.73 7.95
C ASN A 546 -12.62 -28.87 9.23
N ASN A 547 -13.83 -28.35 9.49
CA ASN A 547 -14.15 -27.38 10.55
C ASN A 547 -14.12 -27.96 11.99
N GLN A 548 -14.25 -29.28 12.15
CA GLN A 548 -14.17 -29.91 13.48
C GLN A 548 -12.74 -29.99 14.03
N ASP A 549 -11.73 -30.17 13.17
CA ASP A 549 -10.34 -30.28 13.60
C ASP A 549 -9.75 -28.91 13.96
N LYS A 550 -10.19 -27.83 13.30
CA LYS A 550 -9.90 -26.45 13.69
C LYS A 550 -10.38 -26.13 15.11
N ARG A 551 -11.59 -26.59 15.48
CA ARG A 551 -12.14 -26.40 16.85
C ARG A 551 -11.36 -27.19 17.90
N LYS A 552 -10.91 -28.41 17.59
CA LYS A 552 -10.10 -29.21 18.52
C LYS A 552 -8.73 -28.58 18.77
N LEU A 553 -8.07 -28.02 17.75
CA LEU A 553 -6.80 -27.32 17.90
C LEU A 553 -6.92 -26.05 18.74
N ILE A 554 -8.00 -25.26 18.56
CA ILE A 554 -8.31 -24.08 19.38
C ILE A 554 -8.48 -24.49 20.85
N TRP A 555 -9.23 -25.55 21.14
CA TRP A 555 -9.40 -26.04 22.51
C TRP A 555 -8.11 -26.59 23.12
N TRP A 556 -7.28 -27.28 22.33
CA TRP A 556 -5.98 -27.78 22.80
C TRP A 556 -4.98 -26.64 23.09
N ALA A 557 -4.94 -25.61 22.24
CA ALA A 557 -4.09 -24.43 22.43
C ALA A 557 -4.54 -23.57 23.62
N VAL A 558 -5.84 -23.42 23.83
CA VAL A 558 -6.40 -22.73 25.01
C VAL A 558 -6.04 -23.49 26.29
N PHE A 559 -6.09 -24.82 26.30
CA PHE A 559 -5.75 -25.62 27.48
C PHE A 559 -4.26 -25.54 27.84
N PHE A 560 -3.36 -25.60 26.82
CA PHE A 560 -1.91 -25.51 27.03
C PHE A 560 -1.48 -24.10 27.51
N MET A 561 -2.17 -23.04 27.07
CA MET A 561 -1.89 -21.66 27.49
C MET A 561 -2.41 -21.33 28.89
N ILE A 562 -3.51 -21.94 29.35
CA ILE A 562 -3.96 -21.80 30.74
C ILE A 562 -2.90 -22.39 31.70
N ASP A 563 -2.27 -23.50 31.30
CA ASP A 563 -1.22 -24.15 32.10
C ASP A 563 0.07 -23.31 32.14
N GLU A 564 0.54 -22.79 31.00
CA GLU A 564 1.71 -21.88 30.95
C GLU A 564 1.47 -20.55 31.69
N SER A 565 0.26 -20.00 31.61
CA SER A 565 -0.11 -18.77 32.34
C SER A 565 -0.19 -19.02 33.86
N MET A 566 -0.60 -20.22 34.29
CA MET A 566 -0.58 -20.61 35.70
C MET A 566 0.84 -20.84 36.22
N GLU A 567 1.75 -21.37 35.40
CA GLU A 567 3.17 -21.51 35.76
C GLU A 567 3.92 -20.16 35.81
N ARG A 568 3.64 -19.23 34.88
CA ARG A 568 4.19 -17.86 34.95
C ARG A 568 3.64 -17.08 36.15
N GLY A 569 2.37 -17.27 36.50
CA GLY A 569 1.76 -16.67 37.69
C GLY A 569 2.41 -17.13 39.00
N ARG A 570 2.81 -18.41 39.11
CA ARG A 570 3.53 -18.92 40.29
C ARG A 570 4.98 -18.46 40.40
N ARG A 571 5.64 -18.11 39.29
CA ARG A 571 7.01 -17.54 39.32
C ARG A 571 7.05 -16.06 39.68
N LEU A 572 5.95 -15.33 39.51
CA LEU A 572 5.85 -13.89 39.81
C LEU A 572 5.27 -13.57 41.20
N SER A 573 4.72 -14.55 41.91
CA SER A 573 4.25 -14.41 43.30
C SER A 573 5.27 -14.86 44.35
N GLY A 574 6.52 -15.06 43.96
CA GLY A 574 7.62 -15.51 44.82
C GLY A 574 8.88 -14.67 44.63
N VAL A 575 8.76 -13.34 44.75
CA VAL A 575 9.85 -12.38 45.01
C VAL A 575 9.33 -11.34 45.98
#